data_AF-A0A7R9W2V4-F1
#
_entry.id   AF-A0A7R9W2V4-F1
#
_cell.length_a   1.000
_cell.length_b   1.000
_cell.length_c   1.000
_cell.angle_alpha   90.00
_cell.angle_beta   90.00
_cell.angle_gamma   90.00
#
_symmetry.space_group_name_H-M   'P 1'
#
loop_
_entity.id
_entity.type
_entity.pdbx_description
1 polymer ?
#
loop_
_entity_poly.entity_id
_entity_poly.type
_entity_poly.pdbx_seq_one_letter_code
_entity_poly.pdbx_strand_id
1 'polypeptide(L)'
;MKGPKVVWKMSFPNSGTSYTGKLIKNLSNYTSATTYGKEGRVDENGYSIPLREDSPGGPFLSNFIGNGVPEYVLTKTHCGGRCFKCGPDKYIETQMSFERACRTGSKIEADGKKARARYGTDIVQRALHVVRDPFD
;
A
#
# COMPACT_ATOMS: atom_id res chain seq x y z
N MET A 1 -14.27 -12.88 10.61
CA MET A 1 -12.95 -12.80 9.92
C MET A 1 -11.93 -12.31 10.93
N LYS A 2 -10.93 -13.13 11.29
CA LYS A 2 -9.85 -12.76 12.22
C LYS A 2 -8.64 -12.28 11.41
N GLY A 3 -7.98 -11.22 11.85
CA GLY A 3 -6.74 -10.69 11.25
C GLY A 3 -6.76 -9.17 11.05
N PRO A 4 -5.60 -8.55 10.76
CA PRO A 4 -5.50 -7.10 10.53
C PRO A 4 -6.39 -6.61 9.38
N LYS A 5 -6.95 -5.42 9.55
CA LYS A 5 -7.86 -4.73 8.65
C LYS A 5 -7.11 -3.67 7.86
N VAL A 6 -7.28 -3.65 6.54
CA VAL A 6 -6.59 -2.70 5.66
C VAL A 6 -7.28 -1.34 5.70
N VAL A 7 -6.48 -0.30 5.96
CA VAL A 7 -6.87 1.09 5.77
C VAL A 7 -6.05 1.67 4.63
N TRP A 8 -6.68 1.97 3.49
CA TRP A 8 -5.96 2.60 2.39
C TRP A 8 -5.50 3.98 2.78
N LYS A 9 -4.20 4.21 2.73
CA LYS A 9 -3.61 5.53 2.78
C LYS A 9 -3.32 5.97 1.35
N MET A 10 -4.28 6.68 0.78
CA MET A 10 -4.28 7.15 -0.60
C MET A 10 -3.67 8.54 -0.70
N SER A 11 -2.89 8.77 -1.72
CA SER A 11 -2.34 10.09 -2.06
C SER A 11 -1.71 10.02 -3.44
N PHE A 12 -1.66 11.16 -4.13
CA PHE A 12 -0.89 11.26 -5.35
C PHE A 12 0.61 11.01 -5.05
N PRO A 13 1.39 10.41 -5.98
CA PRO A 13 2.83 10.25 -5.76
C PRO A 13 3.52 11.57 -5.44
N ASN A 14 4.55 11.52 -4.59
CA ASN A 14 5.31 12.69 -4.13
C ASN A 14 4.52 13.72 -3.28
N SER A 15 3.26 13.46 -2.91
CA SER A 15 2.47 14.33 -2.03
C SER A 15 2.72 14.11 -0.53
N GLY A 16 3.94 13.71 -0.14
CA GLY A 16 4.29 13.51 1.28
C GLY A 16 3.76 12.21 1.92
N THR A 17 3.33 11.23 1.12
CA THR A 17 2.79 9.94 1.59
C THR A 17 3.76 9.18 2.49
N SER A 18 5.03 9.12 2.08
CA SER A 18 6.07 8.42 2.83
C SER A 18 6.44 9.18 4.11
N TYR A 19 6.47 10.51 4.05
CA TYR A 19 6.79 11.36 5.20
C TYR A 19 5.75 11.21 6.32
N THR A 20 4.49 11.47 5.99
CA THR A 20 3.37 11.31 6.94
C THR A 20 3.23 9.86 7.41
N GLY A 21 3.64 8.89 6.57
CA GLY A 21 3.60 7.46 6.90
C GLY A 21 4.62 7.11 7.97
N LYS A 22 5.87 7.53 7.77
CA LYS A 22 6.95 7.37 8.74
C LYS A 22 6.64 8.10 10.06
N LEU A 23 6.07 9.30 10.00
CA LEU A 23 5.67 10.04 11.21
C LEU A 23 4.64 9.28 12.04
N ILE A 24 3.52 8.86 11.44
CA ILE A 24 2.48 8.11 12.15
C ILE A 24 3.04 6.81 12.71
N LYS A 25 3.84 6.11 11.90
CA LYS A 25 4.52 4.88 12.31
C LYS A 25 5.36 5.13 13.57
N ASN A 26 6.25 6.12 13.55
CA ASN A 26 7.12 6.46 14.69
C ASN A 26 6.35 6.91 15.94
N LEU A 27 5.29 7.71 15.79
CA LEU A 27 4.50 8.21 16.92
C LEU A 27 3.62 7.13 17.54
N SER A 28 3.01 6.28 16.72
CA SER A 28 2.14 5.20 17.20
C SER A 28 2.93 3.98 17.70
N ASN A 29 4.21 3.87 17.30
CA ASN A 29 5.05 2.70 17.56
C ASN A 29 4.46 1.38 17.00
N TYR A 30 3.69 1.47 15.91
CA TYR A 30 3.06 0.33 15.22
C TYR A 30 3.52 0.20 13.77
N THR A 31 3.49 -1.03 13.26
CA THR A 31 3.86 -1.37 11.88
C THR A 31 2.75 -0.99 10.89
N SER A 32 3.16 -0.52 9.70
CA SER A 32 2.27 -0.21 8.57
C SER A 32 2.39 -1.25 7.45
N ALA A 33 1.61 -1.11 6.38
CA ALA A 33 1.71 -1.95 5.19
C ALA A 33 1.85 -1.11 3.91
N THR A 34 2.17 -1.76 2.81
CA THR A 34 2.32 -1.13 1.49
C THR A 34 1.85 -2.07 0.38
N THR A 35 1.27 -1.49 -0.67
CA THR A 35 0.96 -2.22 -1.91
C THR A 35 2.21 -2.38 -2.80
N TYR A 36 3.34 -1.81 -2.38
CA TYR A 36 4.62 -1.80 -3.10
C TYR A 36 5.68 -2.61 -2.35
N GLY A 37 5.80 -3.90 -2.65
CA GLY A 37 6.70 -4.84 -1.98
C GLY A 37 8.17 -4.41 -1.91
N LYS A 38 8.66 -3.61 -2.87
CA LYS A 38 10.03 -3.02 -2.81
C LYS A 38 10.22 -2.07 -1.61
N GLU A 39 9.14 -1.46 -1.13
CA GLU A 39 9.14 -0.60 0.06
C GLU A 39 8.83 -1.39 1.33
N GLY A 40 8.49 -2.69 1.19
CA GLY A 40 8.14 -3.59 2.28
C GLY A 40 9.33 -4.36 2.82
N ARG A 41 9.06 -5.18 3.83
CA ARG A 41 10.00 -6.18 4.33
C ARG A 41 9.98 -7.42 3.44
N VAL A 42 11.13 -8.05 3.31
CA VAL A 42 11.27 -9.38 2.73
C VAL A 42 11.58 -10.43 3.79
N ASP A 43 11.19 -11.68 3.55
CA ASP A 43 11.59 -12.82 4.37
C ASP A 43 13.04 -13.24 4.09
N GLU A 44 13.48 -14.32 4.73
CA GLU A 44 14.83 -14.89 4.60
C GLU A 44 15.14 -15.35 3.17
N ASN A 45 14.10 -15.66 2.39
CA ASN A 45 14.20 -16.09 1.01
C ASN A 45 14.03 -14.91 0.02
N GLY A 46 13.88 -13.68 0.51
CA GLY A 46 13.72 -12.49 -0.33
C GLY A 46 12.29 -12.19 -0.78
N TYR A 47 11.27 -12.95 -0.36
CA TYR A 47 9.88 -12.68 -0.74
C TYR A 47 9.26 -11.56 0.09
N SER A 48 8.41 -10.74 -0.53
CA SER A 48 7.57 -9.79 0.22
C SER A 48 6.65 -10.52 1.20
N ILE A 49 6.64 -10.10 2.46
CA ILE A 49 5.81 -10.72 3.50
C ILE A 49 4.38 -10.14 3.43
N PRO A 50 3.35 -10.95 3.14
CA PRO A 50 1.97 -10.46 3.11
C PRO A 50 1.50 -10.07 4.52
N LEU A 51 0.62 -9.07 4.61
CA LEU A 51 0.01 -8.63 5.87
C LEU A 51 -0.86 -9.73 6.48
N ARG A 52 -1.47 -10.56 5.64
CA ARG A 52 -2.34 -11.67 6.03
C ARG A 52 -2.01 -12.90 5.20
N GLU A 53 -2.03 -14.07 5.84
CA GLU A 53 -1.77 -15.35 5.17
C GLU A 53 -2.85 -15.68 4.12
N ASP A 54 -4.11 -15.31 4.38
CA ASP A 54 -5.23 -15.48 3.44
C ASP A 54 -5.23 -14.47 2.27
N SER A 55 -4.25 -13.56 2.23
CA SER A 55 -4.08 -12.58 1.16
C SER A 55 -2.62 -12.52 0.66
N PRO A 56 -2.13 -13.59 0.00
CA PRO A 56 -0.74 -13.66 -0.47
C PRO A 56 -0.41 -12.63 -1.56
N GLY A 57 -1.44 -12.08 -2.23
CA GLY A 57 -1.30 -10.98 -3.19
C GLY A 57 -1.05 -9.61 -2.54
N GLY A 58 -1.02 -9.52 -1.21
CA GLY A 58 -0.75 -8.32 -0.44
C GLY A 58 -1.95 -7.84 0.40
N PRO A 59 -1.91 -6.59 0.91
CA PRO A 59 -0.73 -5.73 0.94
C PRO A 59 0.40 -6.35 1.76
N PHE A 60 1.61 -5.81 1.65
CA PHE A 60 2.81 -6.37 2.27
C PHE A 60 3.21 -5.56 3.50
N LEU A 61 3.78 -6.23 4.50
CA LEU A 61 4.28 -5.58 5.70
C LEU A 61 5.41 -4.59 5.36
N SER A 62 5.34 -3.39 5.91
CA SER A 62 6.49 -2.49 5.96
C SER A 62 7.45 -2.93 7.07
N ASN A 63 8.65 -2.35 7.14
CA ASN A 63 9.63 -2.64 8.19
C ASN A 63 8.96 -2.62 9.58
N PHE A 64 9.19 -3.65 10.39
CA PHE A 64 8.60 -3.73 11.73
C PHE A 64 9.12 -2.63 12.64
N ILE A 65 8.25 -2.13 13.51
CA ILE A 65 8.65 -1.36 14.68
C ILE A 65 7.80 -1.76 15.89
N GLY A 66 8.39 -1.58 17.07
CA GLY A 66 7.67 -1.48 18.34
C GLY A 66 6.67 -2.59 18.59
N ASN A 67 5.41 -2.20 18.72
CA ASN A 67 4.29 -2.98 19.22
C ASN A 67 3.68 -3.95 18.18
N GLY A 68 4.36 -4.18 17.05
CA GLY A 68 3.92 -5.13 16.02
C GLY A 68 2.85 -4.56 15.07
N VAL A 69 1.89 -5.39 14.67
CA VAL A 69 0.86 -5.07 13.67
C VAL A 69 -0.46 -4.72 14.37
N PRO A 70 -1.02 -3.50 14.19
CA PRO A 70 -2.28 -3.10 14.81
C PRO A 70 -3.51 -3.73 14.13
N GLU A 71 -4.69 -3.63 14.75
CA GLU A 71 -5.95 -4.09 14.15
C GLU A 71 -6.25 -3.35 12.83
N TYR A 72 -6.04 -2.03 12.77
CA TYR A 72 -6.23 -1.21 11.57
C TYR A 72 -4.87 -0.78 11.03
N VAL A 73 -4.50 -1.29 9.86
CA VAL A 73 -3.16 -1.12 9.29
C VAL A 73 -3.21 -0.12 8.16
N LEU A 74 -2.58 1.04 8.39
CA LEU A 74 -2.35 2.02 7.34
C LEU A 74 -1.52 1.40 6.23
N THR A 75 -2.10 1.36 5.04
CA THR A 75 -1.55 0.68 3.87
C THR A 75 -1.32 1.70 2.78
N LYS A 76 -0.05 1.96 2.45
CA LYS A 76 0.31 2.89 1.39
C LYS A 76 -0.19 2.38 0.03
N THR A 77 -0.89 3.26 -0.68
CA THR A 77 -1.24 3.08 -2.10
C THR A 77 -1.39 4.45 -2.77
N HIS A 78 -1.06 4.51 -4.05
CA HIS A 78 -1.28 5.67 -4.91
C HIS A 78 -2.45 5.46 -5.86
N CYS A 79 -3.12 4.30 -5.78
CA CYS A 79 -4.19 3.92 -6.69
C CYS A 79 -3.82 4.15 -8.17
N GLY A 80 -4.82 4.46 -8.98
CA GLY A 80 -4.69 4.84 -10.38
C GLY A 80 -4.71 6.35 -10.55
N GLY A 81 -5.13 6.81 -11.72
CA GLY A 81 -5.36 8.24 -11.96
C GLY A 81 -4.10 9.08 -12.07
N ARG A 82 -2.99 8.44 -12.43
CA ARG A 82 -1.66 9.06 -12.46
C ARG A 82 -0.88 8.54 -13.65
N CYS A 83 -0.32 9.46 -14.42
CA CYS A 83 0.59 9.13 -15.49
C CYS A 83 1.31 10.42 -15.95
N PHE A 84 2.60 10.30 -16.26
CA PHE A 84 3.41 11.43 -16.74
C PHE A 84 3.57 11.30 -18.25
N LYS A 85 3.34 12.40 -18.99
CA LYS A 85 3.49 12.48 -20.46
C LYS A 85 2.61 11.47 -21.22
N CYS A 86 1.31 11.48 -20.96
CA CYS A 86 0.35 10.57 -21.60
C CYS A 86 -1.02 11.23 -21.77
N GLY A 87 -1.86 10.62 -22.61
CA GLY A 87 -3.22 11.07 -22.85
C GLY A 87 -4.17 10.86 -21.66
N PRO A 88 -5.32 11.56 -21.64
CA PRO A 88 -6.34 11.42 -20.60
C PRO A 88 -6.83 9.99 -20.37
N ASP A 89 -6.84 9.17 -21.41
CA ASP A 89 -7.19 7.75 -21.36
C ASP A 89 -6.29 6.93 -20.41
N LYS A 90 -5.13 7.45 -19.99
CA LYS A 90 -4.20 6.80 -19.07
C LYS A 90 -4.33 7.23 -17.60
N TYR A 91 -5.11 8.27 -17.31
CA TYR A 91 -5.27 8.78 -15.94
C TYR A 91 -6.72 9.14 -15.56
N ILE A 92 -7.66 9.10 -16.49
CA ILE A 92 -9.08 9.15 -16.14
C ILE A 92 -9.50 7.76 -15.66
N GLU A 93 -10.02 7.70 -14.44
CA GLU A 93 -10.44 6.45 -13.80
C GLU A 93 -11.96 6.44 -13.58
N THR A 94 -12.57 5.27 -13.76
CA THR A 94 -13.87 4.97 -13.17
C THR A 94 -13.69 4.59 -11.70
N GLN A 95 -14.76 4.59 -10.93
CA GLN A 95 -14.72 4.09 -9.54
C GLN A 95 -14.14 2.67 -9.47
N MET A 96 -14.52 1.77 -10.38
CA MET A 96 -14.04 0.38 -10.41
C MET A 96 -12.57 0.26 -10.79
N SER A 97 -12.09 1.07 -11.74
CA SER A 97 -10.69 1.02 -12.17
C SER A 97 -9.77 1.67 -11.13
N PHE A 98 -10.23 2.75 -10.48
CA PHE A 98 -9.53 3.37 -9.34
C PHE A 98 -9.39 2.41 -8.16
N GLU A 99 -10.49 1.79 -7.73
CA GLU A 99 -10.54 0.78 -6.67
C GLU A 99 -9.57 -0.39 -6.95
N ARG A 100 -9.65 -0.95 -8.16
CA ARG A 100 -8.77 -2.02 -8.61
C ARG A 100 -7.30 -1.59 -8.57
N ALA A 101 -7.01 -0.36 -8.95
CA ALA A 101 -5.66 0.19 -8.90
C ALA A 101 -5.18 0.40 -7.46
N CYS A 102 -6.05 0.77 -6.51
CA CYS A 102 -5.69 0.89 -5.09
C CYS A 102 -5.14 -0.42 -4.50
N ARG A 103 -5.68 -1.57 -4.93
CA ARG A 103 -5.22 -2.91 -4.51
C ARG A 103 -4.14 -3.52 -5.37
N THR A 104 -3.83 -2.91 -6.51
CA THR A 104 -2.84 -3.44 -7.44
C THR A 104 -1.50 -2.77 -7.19
N GLY A 105 -0.48 -3.59 -7.01
CA GLY A 105 0.89 -3.11 -6.98
C GLY A 105 1.84 -4.23 -7.33
N SER A 106 2.82 -4.44 -6.46
CA SER A 106 3.89 -5.37 -6.74
C SER A 106 4.39 -6.07 -5.51
N LYS A 107 4.85 -7.30 -5.68
CA LYS A 107 5.62 -8.07 -4.69
C LYS A 107 7.05 -8.26 -5.18
N ILE A 108 7.94 -8.58 -4.26
CA ILE A 108 9.28 -9.10 -4.54
C ILE A 108 9.22 -10.62 -4.44
N GLU A 109 9.82 -11.31 -5.42
CA GLU A 109 10.02 -12.76 -5.43
C GLU A 109 11.47 -13.12 -5.04
N ALA A 110 11.79 -14.40 -4.84
CA ALA A 110 13.08 -14.84 -4.30
C ALA A 110 14.32 -14.35 -5.07
N ASP A 111 14.19 -14.14 -6.37
CA ASP A 111 15.27 -13.61 -7.21
C ASP A 111 15.40 -12.07 -7.15
N GLY A 112 14.68 -11.43 -6.22
CA GLY A 112 14.58 -9.98 -6.10
C GLY A 112 13.74 -9.32 -7.19
N LYS A 113 13.15 -10.09 -8.12
CA LYS A 113 12.34 -9.53 -9.20
C LYS A 113 11.00 -9.05 -8.68
N LYS A 114 10.54 -8.00 -9.33
CA LYS A 114 9.25 -7.37 -9.06
C LYS A 114 8.17 -8.05 -9.90
N ALA A 115 7.22 -8.70 -9.23
CA ALA A 115 6.04 -9.27 -9.86
C ALA A 115 4.79 -8.45 -9.54
N ARG A 116 3.82 -8.43 -10.46
CA ARG A 116 2.52 -7.78 -10.22
C ARG A 116 1.75 -8.56 -9.16
N ALA A 117 1.14 -7.84 -8.21
CA ALA A 117 0.34 -8.44 -7.15
C ALA A 117 -0.96 -7.66 -6.94
N ARG A 118 -2.01 -8.36 -6.51
CA ARG A 118 -3.32 -7.80 -6.22
C ARG A 118 -4.00 -8.64 -5.14
N TYR A 119 -4.56 -7.98 -4.13
CA TYR A 119 -5.28 -8.61 -3.04
C TYR A 119 -6.79 -8.40 -3.13
N GLY A 120 -7.59 -9.12 -2.35
CA GLY A 120 -9.07 -9.05 -2.35
C GLY A 120 -9.63 -7.76 -1.77
N THR A 121 -10.93 -7.51 -1.97
CA THR A 121 -11.64 -6.35 -1.40
C THR A 121 -12.10 -6.58 0.04
N ASP A 122 -12.23 -7.85 0.43
CA ASP A 122 -12.76 -8.34 1.70
C ASP A 122 -11.96 -7.85 2.93
N ILE A 123 -10.67 -7.60 2.76
CA ILE A 123 -9.79 -7.15 3.84
C ILE A 123 -9.77 -5.63 4.04
N VAL A 124 -10.34 -4.87 3.11
CA VAL A 124 -10.36 -3.39 3.12
C VAL A 124 -11.53 -2.90 3.94
N GLN A 125 -11.25 -2.00 4.90
CA GLN A 125 -12.27 -1.53 5.85
C GLN A 125 -12.42 -0.01 5.87
N ARG A 126 -11.35 0.74 5.59
CA ARG A 126 -11.36 2.22 5.64
C ARG A 126 -10.43 2.81 4.57
N ALA A 127 -10.63 4.08 4.28
CA ALA A 127 -9.75 4.86 3.43
C ALA A 127 -9.43 6.22 4.09
N LEU A 128 -8.18 6.64 3.98
CA LEU A 128 -7.64 7.94 4.34
C LEU A 128 -7.01 8.52 3.08
N HIS A 129 -7.57 9.62 2.56
CA HIS A 129 -7.02 10.32 1.40
C HIS A 129 -6.24 11.53 1.88
N VAL A 130 -4.92 11.53 1.67
CA VAL A 130 -4.07 12.70 1.89
C VAL A 130 -4.04 13.50 0.60
N VAL A 131 -4.66 14.67 0.63
CA VAL A 131 -4.61 15.67 -0.43
C VAL A 131 -3.61 16.74 0.01
N ARG A 132 -2.55 16.94 -0.76
CA ARG A 132 -1.66 18.09 -0.61
C ARG A 132 -2.03 19.08 -1.70
N ASP A 133 -2.12 20.34 -1.33
CA ASP A 133 -2.32 21.43 -2.28
C ASP A 133 -1.23 21.36 -3.37
N PRO A 134 -1.59 21.29 -4.67
CA PRO A 134 -0.62 21.29 -5.77
C PRO A 134 0.03 22.66 -6.04
N PHE A 135 -0.39 23.73 -5.35
CA PHE A 135 0.15 25.09 -5.52
C PHE A 135 1.29 25.45 -4.56
N ASP A 136 1.82 24.46 -3.83
CA ASP A 136 2.95 24.58 -2.89
C ASP A 136 4.24 24.01 -3.46
#